data_AF-A0A2S4V1Y6-F1
#
_entry.id   AF-A0A2S4V1Y6-F1
#
_cell.length_a   1.000
_cell.length_b   1.000
_cell.length_c   1.000
_cell.angle_alpha   90.00
_cell.angle_beta   90.00
_cell.angle_gamma   90.00
#
_symmetry.space_group_name_H-M   'P 1'
#
loop_
_entity.id
_entity.type
_entity.pdbx_description
1 polymer ?
#
loop_
_entity_poly.entity_id
_entity_poly.type
_entity_poly.pdbx_seq_one_letter_code
_entity_poly.pdbx_strand_id
1 'polypeptide(L)'
;MAFLEQILNHTTSLLQPWEEFKNTNKLDQSHLYSLFYFGRCIPWIIVSKIKAFDKYKLQPNKIPSKEDQWKCTKYYYGLNFTVEIVRLATIVFVFEDFFHYWAHRALHQGQLYKKIHKLHHEFSAPFGLAAEYAHPLEILILGTGTIGGPLMWCVLSKGNLHILTMYIWIVLRLFRADHHDYHHEKFVGCYSTSFRWMDTIFGTDKGYHEYRKKQKLAKLNSQQKKVD
;
A
#
# COMPACT_ATOMS: atom_id res chain seq x y z
N MET A 1 13.41 8.82 43.23
CA MET A 1 12.64 9.64 42.25
C MET A 1 13.54 10.71 41.63
N ALA A 2 14.11 11.64 42.40
CA ALA A 2 14.96 12.73 41.88
C ALA A 2 16.18 12.30 41.03
N PHE A 3 16.86 11.20 41.39
CA PHE A 3 18.02 10.71 40.61
C PHE A 3 17.62 10.13 39.25
N LEU A 4 16.45 9.48 39.17
CA LEU A 4 15.93 8.95 37.91
C LEU A 4 15.43 10.08 37.01
N GLU A 5 14.81 11.13 37.56
CA GLU A 5 14.48 12.35 36.82
C GLU A 5 15.72 13.06 36.29
N GLN A 6 16.82 13.10 37.06
CA GLN A 6 18.06 13.72 36.61
C GLN A 6 18.69 12.96 35.43
N ILE A 7 18.67 11.63 35.45
CA ILE A 7 19.12 10.78 34.34
C ILE A 7 18.18 10.95 33.12
N LEU A 8 16.87 11.01 33.35
CA LEU A 8 15.89 11.19 32.28
C LEU A 8 16.05 12.56 31.61
N ASN A 9 16.22 13.63 32.39
CA ASN A 9 16.42 14.98 31.89
C ASN A 9 17.74 15.11 31.12
N HIS A 10 18.82 14.47 31.59
CA HIS A 10 20.10 14.48 30.91
C HIS A 10 20.06 13.70 29.59
N THR A 11 19.44 12.52 29.57
CA THR A 11 19.25 11.75 28.33
C THR A 11 18.33 12.45 27.34
N THR A 12 17.29 13.16 27.81
CA THR A 12 16.40 13.97 26.97
C THR A 12 17.12 15.18 26.37
N SER A 13 18.04 15.83 27.11
CA SER A 13 18.87 16.93 26.59
C SER A 13 19.86 16.49 25.51
N LEU A 14 20.35 15.24 25.58
CA LEU A 14 21.23 14.68 24.53
C LEU A 14 20.46 14.31 23.25
N LEU A 15 19.14 14.15 23.34
CA LEU A 15 18.26 13.86 22.19
C LEU A 15 17.73 15.12 21.50
N GLN A 16 17.76 16.29 22.15
CA GLN A 16 17.31 17.57 21.57
C GLN A 16 18.08 17.94 20.29
N PRO A 17 19.44 17.88 20.24
CA PRO A 17 20.19 18.15 19.02
C PRO A 17 19.87 17.17 17.88
N TRP A 18 19.48 15.94 18.24
CA TRP A 18 19.09 14.91 17.28
C TRP A 18 17.71 15.15 16.68
N GLU A 19 16.74 15.59 17.48
CA GLU A 19 15.42 16.02 16.96
C GLU A 19 15.54 17.24 16.05
N GLU A 20 16.39 18.20 16.42
CA GLU A 20 16.63 19.41 15.65
C GLU A 20 17.37 19.14 14.33
N PHE A 21 18.39 18.27 14.35
CA PHE A 21 19.10 17.79 13.16
C PHE A 21 18.20 17.03 12.18
N LYS A 22 17.28 16.19 12.68
CA LYS A 22 16.30 15.47 11.86
C LYS A 22 15.35 16.43 11.14
N ASN A 23 14.88 17.46 11.85
CA ASN A 23 13.93 18.43 11.30
C ASN A 23 14.58 19.38 10.30
N THR A 24 15.85 19.78 10.51
CA THR A 24 16.56 20.71 9.61
C THR A 24 17.01 20.07 8.30
N ASN A 25 17.40 18.80 8.29
CA ASN A 25 18.00 18.16 7.11
C ASN A 25 17.02 17.40 6.22
N LYS A 26 15.72 17.36 6.56
CA LYS A 26 14.68 16.60 5.83
C LYS A 26 15.12 15.17 5.45
N LEU A 27 15.97 14.55 6.27
CA LEU A 27 16.43 13.19 6.01
C LEU A 27 15.24 12.24 6.20
N ASP A 28 14.99 11.40 5.20
CA ASP A 28 13.93 10.38 5.23
C ASP A 28 14.08 9.54 6.52
N GLN A 29 13.08 9.67 7.40
CA GLN A 29 13.05 8.99 8.69
C GLN A 29 13.25 7.48 8.54
N SER A 30 12.82 6.86 7.44
CA SER A 30 12.87 5.41 7.27
C SER A 30 14.28 4.86 7.03
N HIS A 31 15.11 5.60 6.28
CA HIS A 31 16.50 5.21 5.99
C HIS A 31 17.42 5.51 7.17
N LEU A 32 17.21 6.65 7.85
CA LEU A 32 17.95 6.97 9.08
C LEU A 32 17.59 6.04 10.23
N TYR A 33 16.31 5.69 10.44
CA TYR A 33 15.94 4.74 11.49
C TYR A 33 16.56 3.37 11.22
N SER A 34 16.49 2.87 9.99
CA SER A 34 17.13 1.60 9.64
C SER A 34 18.64 1.69 9.86
N LEU A 35 19.31 2.71 9.33
CA LEU A 35 20.75 2.89 9.48
C LEU A 35 21.20 3.04 10.94
N PHE A 36 20.48 3.78 11.77
CA PHE A 36 20.80 3.94 13.20
C PHE A 36 20.41 2.71 14.02
N TYR A 37 19.28 2.09 13.74
CA TYR A 37 18.80 0.91 14.46
C TYR A 37 19.71 -0.30 14.20
N PHE A 38 20.08 -0.55 12.94
CA PHE A 38 21.07 -1.58 12.60
C PHE A 38 22.50 -1.13 12.88
N GLY A 39 22.78 0.17 12.79
CA GLY A 39 24.06 0.78 13.16
C GLY A 39 24.39 0.57 14.64
N ARG A 40 23.40 0.56 15.54
CA ARG A 40 23.58 0.18 16.95
C ARG A 40 24.09 -1.24 17.15
N CYS A 41 23.86 -2.15 16.20
CA CYS A 41 24.40 -3.50 16.26
C CYS A 41 25.89 -3.55 15.86
N ILE A 42 26.41 -2.53 15.15
CA ILE A 42 27.80 -2.49 14.68
C ILE A 42 28.80 -2.50 15.85
N PRO A 43 28.66 -1.66 16.90
CA PRO A 43 29.51 -1.76 18.09
C PRO A 43 29.55 -3.17 18.69
N TRP A 44 28.40 -3.83 18.78
CA TRP A 44 28.33 -5.20 19.31
C TRP A 44 28.97 -6.24 18.39
N ILE A 45 28.83 -6.09 17.06
CA ILE A 45 29.53 -6.92 16.08
C ILE A 45 31.04 -6.73 16.21
N ILE A 46 31.52 -5.48 16.35
CA ILE A 46 32.94 -5.16 16.52
C ILE A 46 33.46 -5.76 17.83
N VAL A 47 32.79 -5.51 18.96
CA VAL A 47 33.15 -6.05 20.28
C VAL A 47 33.19 -7.58 20.24
N SER A 48 32.28 -8.24 19.50
CA SER A 48 32.27 -9.70 19.37
C SER A 48 33.54 -10.29 18.72
N LYS A 49 34.31 -9.48 17.98
CA LYS A 49 35.56 -9.85 17.31
C LYS A 49 36.81 -9.54 18.14
N ILE A 50 36.70 -8.76 19.21
CA ILE A 50 37.83 -8.37 20.05
C ILE A 50 38.00 -9.41 21.18
N LYS A 51 39.09 -10.20 21.13
CA LYS A 51 39.37 -11.28 22.10
C LYS A 51 39.36 -10.82 23.56
N ALA A 52 39.77 -9.57 23.84
CA ALA A 52 39.80 -9.04 25.21
C ALA A 52 38.42 -9.02 25.89
N PHE A 53 37.33 -8.99 25.12
CA PHE A 53 35.96 -9.01 25.63
C PHE A 53 35.38 -10.43 25.77
N ASP A 54 36.09 -11.47 25.33
CA ASP A 54 35.61 -12.86 25.42
C ASP A 54 35.40 -13.30 26.88
N LYS A 55 36.16 -12.76 27.83
CA LYS A 55 36.00 -13.03 29.27
C LYS A 55 34.64 -12.63 29.84
N TYR A 56 33.90 -11.74 29.17
CA TYR A 56 32.57 -11.31 29.59
C TYR A 56 31.45 -12.14 28.93
N LYS A 57 31.78 -13.10 28.05
CA LYS A 57 30.79 -13.97 27.40
C LYS A 57 30.38 -15.08 28.37
N LEU A 58 29.08 -15.15 28.69
CA LEU A 58 28.49 -16.20 29.53
C LEU A 58 28.58 -17.60 28.88
N GLN A 59 28.60 -17.69 27.55
CA GLN A 59 28.58 -18.95 26.80
C GLN A 59 29.74 -18.99 25.78
N PRO A 60 30.98 -19.24 26.21
CA PRO A 60 32.17 -19.08 25.37
C PRO A 60 32.24 -20.04 24.18
N ASN A 61 31.62 -21.22 24.28
CA ASN A 61 31.64 -22.25 23.23
C ASN A 61 30.46 -22.17 22.24
N LYS A 62 29.55 -21.20 22.40
CA LYS A 62 28.37 -21.03 21.54
C LYS A 62 28.48 -19.73 20.76
N ILE A 63 29.23 -19.77 19.66
CA ILE A 63 29.39 -18.63 18.75
C ILE A 63 28.32 -18.73 17.66
N PRO A 64 27.44 -17.71 17.50
CA PRO A 64 26.43 -17.72 16.44
C PRO A 64 27.09 -17.82 15.06
N SER A 65 26.64 -18.78 14.25
CA SER A 65 27.15 -18.94 12.88
C SER A 65 26.74 -17.74 12.01
N LYS A 66 27.38 -17.59 10.84
CA LYS A 66 26.93 -16.61 9.83
C LYS A 66 25.48 -16.87 9.41
N GLU A 67 25.07 -18.14 9.39
CA GLU A 67 23.71 -18.55 9.04
C GLU A 67 22.70 -18.12 10.10
N ASP A 68 23.03 -18.25 11.39
CA ASP A 68 22.18 -17.80 12.51
C ASP A 68 21.98 -16.27 12.48
N GLN A 69 23.07 -15.54 12.23
CA GLN A 69 23.03 -14.07 12.11
C GLN A 69 22.20 -13.66 10.89
N TRP A 70 22.35 -14.35 9.76
CA TRP A 70 21.57 -14.08 8.55
C TRP A 70 20.10 -14.43 8.71
N LYS A 71 19.78 -15.50 9.44
CA LYS A 71 18.40 -15.88 9.79
C LYS A 71 17.72 -14.78 10.62
N CYS A 72 18.41 -14.25 11.62
CA CYS A 72 17.92 -13.14 12.44
C CYS A 72 17.67 -11.89 11.60
N THR A 73 18.63 -11.52 10.74
CA THR A 73 18.53 -10.35 9.85
C THR A 73 17.34 -10.48 8.90
N LYS A 74 17.19 -11.61 8.20
CA LYS A 74 16.03 -11.85 7.31
C LYS A 74 14.71 -11.76 8.04
N TYR A 75 14.60 -12.36 9.23
CA TYR A 75 13.37 -12.35 10.00
C TYR A 75 12.97 -10.91 10.36
N TYR A 76 13.92 -10.09 10.83
CA TYR A 76 13.63 -8.70 11.19
C TYR A 76 13.23 -7.85 9.98
N TYR A 77 14.00 -7.90 8.88
CA TYR A 77 13.66 -7.12 7.68
C TYR A 77 12.35 -7.59 7.06
N GLY A 78 12.13 -8.91 7.01
CA GLY A 78 10.89 -9.51 6.54
C GLY A 78 9.69 -9.06 7.39
N LEU A 79 9.81 -9.11 8.72
CA LEU A 79 8.73 -8.70 9.62
C LEU A 79 8.39 -7.21 9.47
N ASN A 80 9.39 -6.33 9.47
CA ASN A 80 9.16 -4.89 9.31
C ASN A 80 8.56 -4.57 7.94
N PHE A 81 9.07 -5.18 6.87
CA PHE A 81 8.52 -5.01 5.53
C PHE A 81 7.08 -5.51 5.45
N THR A 82 6.78 -6.70 5.98
CA THR A 82 5.42 -7.25 5.97
C THR A 82 4.45 -6.39 6.77
N VAL A 83 4.83 -5.92 7.97
CA VAL A 83 3.96 -5.07 8.80
C VAL A 83 3.63 -3.76 8.10
N GLU A 84 4.62 -3.12 7.47
CA GLU A 84 4.41 -1.86 6.75
C GLU A 84 3.56 -2.06 5.49
N ILE A 85 3.80 -3.11 4.71
CA ILE A 85 2.98 -3.43 3.53
C ILE A 85 1.54 -3.75 3.93
N VAL A 86 1.31 -4.52 5.00
CA VAL A 86 -0.04 -4.86 5.48
C VAL A 86 -0.77 -3.62 5.99
N ARG A 87 -0.12 -2.78 6.79
CA ARG A 87 -0.71 -1.52 7.27
C ARG A 87 -1.12 -0.62 6.12
N LEU A 88 -0.24 -0.48 5.14
CA LEU A 88 -0.49 0.36 3.99
C LEU A 88 -1.60 -0.20 3.10
N ALA A 89 -1.52 -1.48 2.75
CA ALA A 89 -2.52 -2.12 1.91
C ALA A 89 -3.89 -2.06 2.58
N THR A 90 -3.95 -2.22 3.91
CA THR A 90 -5.21 -2.11 4.63
C THR A 90 -5.73 -0.68 4.56
N ILE A 91 -4.99 0.32 5.03
CA ILE A 91 -5.54 1.69 5.17
C ILE A 91 -5.86 2.33 3.80
N VAL A 92 -4.96 2.21 2.83
CA VAL A 92 -5.11 2.88 1.54
C VAL A 92 -6.21 2.22 0.73
N PHE A 93 -6.20 0.90 0.59
CA PHE A 93 -7.16 0.23 -0.28
C PHE A 93 -8.55 0.07 0.34
N VAL A 94 -8.64 -0.09 1.67
CA VAL A 94 -9.95 -0.09 2.36
C VAL A 94 -10.62 1.26 2.20
N PHE A 95 -9.88 2.35 2.38
CA PHE A 95 -10.44 3.68 2.15
C PHE A 95 -10.80 3.92 0.69
N GLU A 96 -9.84 3.69 -0.22
CA GLU A 96 -10.00 3.97 -1.66
C GLU A 96 -11.22 3.24 -2.20
N ASP A 97 -11.32 1.93 -1.98
CA ASP A 97 -12.33 1.11 -2.62
C ASP A 97 -13.70 1.29 -1.93
N PHE A 98 -13.76 1.58 -0.62
CA PHE A 98 -15.01 2.01 0.04
C PHE A 98 -15.50 3.34 -0.57
N PHE A 99 -14.65 4.37 -0.56
CA PHE A 99 -15.04 5.70 -1.03
C PHE A 99 -15.44 5.65 -2.50
N HIS A 100 -14.60 5.02 -3.34
CA HIS A 100 -14.81 4.99 -4.78
C HIS A 100 -16.08 4.21 -5.13
N TYR A 101 -16.33 3.06 -4.49
CA TYR A 101 -17.57 2.30 -4.68
C TYR A 101 -18.82 3.18 -4.48
N TRP A 102 -18.91 3.87 -3.35
CA TRP A 102 -20.08 4.67 -3.02
C TRP A 102 -20.19 5.93 -3.88
N ALA A 103 -19.09 6.64 -4.10
CA ALA A 103 -19.07 7.84 -4.93
C ALA A 103 -19.44 7.50 -6.38
N HIS A 104 -18.83 6.45 -6.95
CA HIS A 104 -19.10 6.01 -8.31
C HIS A 104 -20.54 5.50 -8.45
N ARG A 105 -21.04 4.71 -7.50
CA ARG A 105 -22.44 4.27 -7.49
C ARG A 105 -23.42 5.45 -7.38
N ALA A 106 -23.09 6.48 -6.61
CA ALA A 106 -23.90 7.70 -6.51
C ALA A 106 -23.87 8.51 -7.82
N LEU A 107 -22.71 8.57 -8.50
CA LEU A 107 -22.59 9.20 -9.82
C LEU A 107 -23.46 8.51 -10.89
N HIS A 108 -23.84 7.25 -10.70
CA HIS A 108 -24.83 6.55 -11.54
C HIS A 108 -26.30 6.90 -11.25
N GLN A 109 -26.58 7.85 -10.36
CA GLN A 109 -27.95 8.17 -9.95
C GLN A 109 -28.46 9.48 -10.58
N GLY A 110 -29.66 9.40 -11.20
CA GLY A 110 -30.48 10.57 -11.55
C GLY A 110 -29.73 11.63 -12.38
N GLN A 111 -29.60 12.83 -11.82
CA GLN A 111 -28.96 13.97 -12.49
C GLN A 111 -27.43 13.89 -12.46
N LEU A 112 -26.84 13.24 -11.46
CA LEU A 112 -25.39 13.05 -11.40
C LEU A 112 -24.93 12.23 -12.60
N TYR A 113 -25.67 11.17 -12.96
CA TYR A 113 -25.36 10.42 -14.16
C TYR A 113 -25.50 11.30 -15.39
N LYS A 114 -26.68 11.88 -15.62
CA LYS A 114 -26.99 12.60 -16.86
C LYS A 114 -26.06 13.78 -17.14
N LYS A 115 -25.62 14.50 -16.10
CA LYS A 115 -24.85 15.75 -16.23
C LYS A 115 -23.35 15.59 -16.01
N ILE A 116 -22.93 14.62 -15.21
CA ILE A 116 -21.52 14.46 -14.80
C ILE A 116 -20.97 13.17 -15.39
N HIS A 117 -21.56 12.03 -15.04
CA HIS A 117 -20.93 10.73 -15.29
C HIS A 117 -21.20 10.14 -16.69
N LYS A 118 -22.24 10.62 -17.38
CA LYS A 118 -22.58 10.16 -18.73
C LYS A 118 -21.46 10.44 -19.74
N LEU A 119 -20.69 11.52 -19.56
CA LEU A 119 -19.55 11.85 -20.42
C LEU A 119 -18.44 10.80 -20.32
N HIS A 120 -18.11 10.38 -19.10
CA HIS A 120 -17.14 9.30 -18.85
C HIS A 120 -17.57 7.98 -19.52
N HIS A 121 -18.87 7.74 -19.57
CA HIS A 121 -19.50 6.59 -20.22
C HIS A 121 -19.71 6.72 -21.74
N GLU A 122 -19.13 7.73 -22.40
CA GLU A 122 -19.29 7.88 -23.86
C GLU A 122 -18.73 6.67 -24.63
N PHE A 123 -17.63 6.09 -24.13
CA PHE A 123 -16.98 4.93 -24.74
C PHE A 123 -17.30 3.66 -23.95
N SER A 124 -18.10 2.77 -24.56
CA SER A 124 -18.42 1.45 -23.98
C SER A 124 -17.23 0.49 -23.95
N ALA A 125 -16.23 0.71 -24.81
CA ALA A 125 -14.94 0.03 -24.82
C ALA A 125 -13.85 1.08 -24.53
N PRO A 126 -13.55 1.34 -23.25
CA PRO A 126 -12.62 2.39 -22.89
C PRO A 126 -11.19 2.05 -23.32
N PHE A 127 -10.41 3.09 -23.57
CA PHE A 127 -8.98 3.02 -23.85
C PHE A 127 -8.25 3.97 -22.92
N GLY A 128 -6.91 3.93 -22.88
CA GLY A 128 -6.13 4.65 -21.86
C GLY A 128 -6.47 6.14 -21.71
N LEU A 129 -6.69 6.86 -22.82
CA LEU A 129 -7.07 8.28 -22.79
C LEU A 129 -8.53 8.51 -22.36
N ALA A 130 -9.42 7.54 -22.52
CA ALA A 130 -10.81 7.67 -22.10
C ALA A 130 -10.94 7.84 -20.58
N ALA A 131 -9.95 7.41 -19.80
CA ALA A 131 -9.91 7.63 -18.36
C ALA A 131 -9.82 9.13 -17.97
N GLU A 132 -9.28 9.98 -18.86
CA GLU A 132 -9.18 11.43 -18.66
C GLU A 132 -10.37 12.17 -19.30
N TYR A 133 -11.20 11.47 -20.08
CA TYR A 133 -12.35 12.02 -20.77
C TYR A 133 -13.58 11.99 -19.86
N ALA A 134 -13.58 12.84 -18.84
CA ALA A 134 -14.63 12.91 -17.84
C ALA A 134 -14.95 14.37 -17.45
N HIS A 135 -16.09 14.55 -16.81
CA HIS A 135 -16.49 15.88 -16.32
C HIS A 135 -15.54 16.31 -15.19
N PRO A 136 -15.10 17.59 -15.09
CA PRO A 136 -14.14 18.03 -14.07
C PRO A 136 -14.55 17.68 -12.63
N LEU A 137 -15.85 17.77 -12.31
CA LEU A 137 -16.38 17.35 -11.00
C LEU A 137 -16.22 15.85 -10.75
N GLU A 138 -16.34 14.99 -11.76
CA GLU A 138 -16.08 13.56 -11.60
C GLU A 138 -14.62 13.30 -11.26
N ILE A 139 -13.71 13.95 -11.99
CA ILE A 139 -12.27 13.87 -11.74
C ILE A 139 -11.97 14.29 -10.30
N LEU A 140 -12.59 15.36 -9.80
CA LEU A 140 -12.43 15.80 -8.40
C LEU A 140 -13.02 14.79 -7.40
N ILE A 141 -14.24 14.31 -7.64
CA ILE A 141 -14.94 13.39 -6.74
C ILE A 141 -14.21 12.05 -6.67
N LEU A 142 -14.07 11.35 -7.80
CA LEU A 142 -13.43 10.03 -7.85
C LEU A 142 -11.91 10.11 -7.65
N GLY A 143 -11.29 11.23 -8.03
CA GLY A 143 -9.90 11.54 -7.74
C GLY A 143 -9.63 11.65 -6.24
N THR A 144 -10.58 12.18 -5.46
CA THR A 144 -10.48 12.21 -3.98
C THR A 144 -10.33 10.82 -3.39
N GLY A 145 -11.01 9.80 -3.92
CA GLY A 145 -10.82 8.41 -3.49
C GLY A 145 -9.41 7.91 -3.77
N THR A 146 -8.86 8.29 -4.94
CA THR A 146 -7.54 7.88 -5.41
C THR A 146 -6.41 8.53 -4.61
N ILE A 147 -6.47 9.86 -4.37
CA ILE A 147 -5.41 10.57 -3.64
C ILE A 147 -5.62 10.60 -2.13
N GLY A 148 -6.86 10.42 -1.67
CA GLY A 148 -7.23 10.52 -0.26
C GLY A 148 -6.57 9.44 0.60
N GLY A 149 -6.43 8.21 0.10
CA GLY A 149 -5.73 7.14 0.81
C GLY A 149 -4.25 7.47 1.08
N PRO A 150 -3.44 7.77 0.04
CA PRO A 150 -2.06 8.22 0.21
C PRO A 150 -1.91 9.47 1.09
N LEU A 151 -2.81 10.46 0.96
CA LEU A 151 -2.79 11.66 1.79
C LEU A 151 -3.11 11.35 3.25
N MET A 152 -4.13 10.52 3.50
CA MET A 152 -4.48 10.06 4.84
C MET A 152 -3.33 9.29 5.47
N TRP A 153 -2.66 8.41 4.71
CA TRP A 153 -1.45 7.74 5.19
C TRP A 153 -0.36 8.74 5.55
N CYS A 154 -0.08 9.72 4.68
CA CYS A 154 0.89 10.78 4.94
C CYS A 154 0.59 11.52 6.25
N VAL A 155 -0.67 11.84 6.53
CA VAL A 155 -1.08 12.48 7.79
C VAL A 155 -0.88 11.55 8.99
N LEU A 156 -1.37 10.30 8.90
CA LEU A 156 -1.28 9.32 10.00
C LEU A 156 0.16 8.91 10.31
N SER A 157 1.02 8.89 9.29
CA SER A 157 2.44 8.55 9.38
C SER A 157 3.34 9.76 9.63
N LYS A 158 2.78 10.96 9.83
CA LYS A 158 3.51 12.22 10.06
C LYS A 158 4.50 12.57 8.95
N GLY A 159 4.09 12.39 7.70
CA GLY A 159 4.88 12.68 6.50
C GLY A 159 5.72 11.51 5.99
N ASN A 160 5.64 10.33 6.63
CA ASN A 160 6.38 9.16 6.21
C ASN A 160 5.64 8.39 5.10
N LEU A 161 5.79 8.89 3.86
CA LEU A 161 5.28 8.26 2.65
C LEU A 161 6.45 7.94 1.72
N HIS A 162 6.87 6.68 1.71
CA HIS A 162 8.00 6.24 0.89
C HIS A 162 7.61 6.13 -0.59
N ILE A 163 8.49 6.52 -1.51
CA ILE A 163 8.17 6.53 -2.95
C ILE A 163 7.90 5.11 -3.52
N LEU A 164 8.62 4.09 -3.04
CA LEU A 164 8.38 2.68 -3.42
C LEU A 164 6.93 2.27 -3.12
N THR A 165 6.40 2.73 -2.00
CA THR A 165 5.02 2.49 -1.57
C THR A 165 4.02 3.06 -2.57
N MET A 166 4.28 4.27 -3.07
CA MET A 166 3.45 4.90 -4.10
C MET A 166 3.48 4.12 -5.40
N TYR A 167 4.65 3.65 -5.85
CA TYR A 167 4.74 2.83 -7.06
C TYR A 167 4.02 1.48 -6.93
N ILE A 168 4.17 0.80 -5.79
CA ILE A 168 3.45 -0.46 -5.53
C ILE A 168 1.93 -0.20 -5.55
N TRP A 169 1.47 0.86 -4.89
CA TRP A 169 0.06 1.24 -4.91
C TRP A 169 -0.45 1.54 -6.32
N ILE A 170 0.26 2.37 -7.11
CA ILE A 170 -0.11 2.68 -8.50
C ILE A 170 -0.22 1.41 -9.34
N VAL A 171 0.78 0.52 -9.24
CA VAL A 171 0.79 -0.74 -9.98
C VAL A 171 -0.41 -1.59 -9.59
N LEU A 172 -0.64 -1.80 -8.30
CA LEU A 172 -1.77 -2.57 -7.78
C LEU A 172 -3.13 -1.98 -8.18
N ARG A 173 -3.24 -0.65 -8.28
CA ARG A 173 -4.46 0.03 -8.75
C ARG A 173 -4.78 -0.27 -10.21
N LEU A 174 -3.75 -0.41 -11.05
CA LEU A 174 -3.90 -0.70 -12.48
C LEU A 174 -4.18 -2.17 -12.77
N PHE A 175 -3.94 -3.07 -11.80
CA PHE A 175 -4.33 -4.47 -11.96
C PHE A 175 -5.84 -4.58 -12.12
N ARG A 176 -6.26 -5.50 -13.03
CA ARG A 176 -7.65 -5.95 -13.10
C ARG A 176 -8.66 -4.89 -13.62
N ALA A 177 -8.22 -4.07 -14.58
CA ALA A 177 -9.03 -3.09 -15.32
C ALA A 177 -10.24 -3.70 -16.07
N ASP A 178 -10.22 -5.01 -16.34
CA ASP A 178 -11.30 -5.73 -17.05
C ASP A 178 -12.69 -5.64 -16.38
N HIS A 179 -12.72 -5.34 -15.09
CA HIS A 179 -13.96 -5.11 -14.34
C HIS A 179 -14.58 -3.75 -14.62
N HIS A 180 -13.74 -2.74 -14.81
CA HIS A 180 -14.13 -1.41 -15.25
C HIS A 180 -14.53 -1.42 -16.72
N ASP A 181 -13.85 -2.20 -17.56
CA ASP A 181 -14.29 -2.40 -18.96
C ASP A 181 -15.72 -2.98 -19.03
N TYR A 182 -16.03 -3.99 -18.23
CA TYR A 182 -17.39 -4.53 -18.15
C TYR A 182 -18.40 -3.48 -17.66
N HIS A 183 -17.99 -2.64 -16.71
CA HIS A 183 -18.80 -1.54 -16.23
C HIS A 183 -19.13 -0.53 -17.35
N HIS A 184 -18.16 -0.14 -18.17
CA HIS A 184 -18.39 0.70 -19.35
C HIS A 184 -19.27 0.02 -20.39
N GLU A 185 -19.15 -1.29 -20.56
CA GLU A 185 -19.97 -2.04 -21.53
C GLU A 185 -21.44 -2.10 -21.08
N LYS A 186 -21.69 -2.27 -19.78
CA LYS A 186 -23.04 -2.54 -19.22
C LYS A 186 -23.68 -1.34 -18.54
N PHE A 187 -22.91 -0.28 -18.26
CA PHE A 187 -23.33 0.94 -17.57
C PHE A 187 -23.90 0.73 -16.15
N VAL A 188 -23.76 -0.47 -15.58
CA VAL A 188 -24.35 -0.83 -14.27
C VAL A 188 -23.55 -1.94 -13.59
N GLY A 189 -23.46 -1.86 -12.26
CA GLY A 189 -22.65 -2.79 -11.45
C GLY A 189 -21.15 -2.47 -11.52
N CYS A 190 -20.32 -3.26 -10.85
CA CYS A 190 -18.86 -3.15 -10.90
C CYS A 190 -18.31 -1.74 -10.58
N TYR A 191 -18.71 -1.17 -9.44
CA TYR A 191 -18.39 0.22 -9.08
C TYR A 191 -17.04 0.43 -8.38
N SER A 192 -16.45 -0.63 -7.80
CA SER A 192 -15.14 -0.61 -7.13
C SER A 192 -13.97 -0.46 -8.11
N THR A 193 -12.81 -0.02 -7.58
CA THR A 193 -11.56 0.14 -8.35
C THR A 193 -10.74 -1.16 -8.35
N SER A 194 -10.02 -1.44 -7.26
CA SER A 194 -8.89 -2.37 -7.27
C SER A 194 -9.23 -3.73 -6.66
N PHE A 195 -9.86 -3.74 -5.48
CA PHE A 195 -10.03 -4.97 -4.69
C PHE A 195 -11.45 -5.54 -4.74
N ARG A 196 -12.44 -4.79 -5.24
CA ARG A 196 -13.81 -5.29 -5.59
C ARG A 196 -14.62 -5.87 -4.43
N TRP A 197 -14.05 -5.92 -3.24
CA TRP A 197 -14.70 -6.31 -1.99
C TRP A 197 -16.07 -5.64 -1.78
N MET A 198 -16.24 -4.34 -2.08
CA MET A 198 -17.55 -3.70 -1.99
C MET A 198 -18.54 -4.26 -3.02
N ASP A 199 -18.12 -4.43 -4.27
CA ASP A 199 -18.98 -5.08 -5.27
C ASP A 199 -19.35 -6.52 -4.87
N THR A 200 -18.42 -7.28 -4.30
CA THR A 200 -18.68 -8.63 -3.81
C THR A 200 -19.66 -8.63 -2.63
N ILE A 201 -19.49 -7.71 -1.66
CA ILE A 201 -20.36 -7.57 -0.48
C ILE A 201 -21.79 -7.20 -0.90
N PHE A 202 -21.94 -6.25 -1.82
CA PHE A 202 -23.24 -5.76 -2.27
C PHE A 202 -23.79 -6.49 -3.51
N GLY A 203 -23.03 -7.45 -4.05
CA GLY A 203 -23.41 -8.28 -5.18
C GLY A 203 -23.55 -7.53 -6.52
N THR A 204 -22.85 -6.41 -6.68
CA THR A 204 -22.88 -5.59 -7.91
C THR A 204 -21.91 -6.09 -9.01
N ASP A 205 -21.14 -7.16 -8.75
CA ASP A 205 -20.26 -7.84 -9.72
C ASP A 205 -20.83 -9.17 -10.28
N LYS A 206 -22.04 -9.59 -9.88
CA LYS A 206 -22.64 -10.87 -10.30
C LYS A 206 -22.70 -11.03 -11.82
N GLY A 207 -23.13 -9.98 -12.52
CA GLY A 207 -23.20 -9.97 -13.98
C GLY A 207 -21.83 -10.10 -14.65
N TYR A 208 -20.79 -9.52 -14.05
CA TYR A 208 -19.42 -9.66 -14.54
C TYR A 208 -18.93 -11.11 -14.42
N HIS A 209 -19.18 -11.77 -13.28
CA HIS A 209 -18.79 -13.18 -13.10
C HIS A 209 -19.47 -14.11 -14.10
N GLU A 210 -20.76 -13.90 -14.35
CA GLU A 210 -21.50 -14.65 -15.37
C GLU A 210 -20.94 -14.41 -16.78
N TYR A 211 -20.63 -13.16 -17.11
CA TYR A 211 -20.02 -12.78 -18.38
C TYR A 211 -18.67 -13.46 -18.59
N ARG A 212 -17.79 -13.47 -17.58
CA ARG A 212 -16.49 -14.14 -17.65
C ARG A 212 -16.61 -15.67 -17.77
N LYS A 213 -17.58 -16.28 -17.08
CA LYS A 213 -17.89 -17.72 -17.24
C LYS A 213 -18.29 -18.05 -18.68
N LYS A 214 -19.19 -17.25 -19.27
CA LYS A 214 -19.62 -17.43 -20.67
C LYS A 214 -18.44 -17.31 -21.65
N GLN A 215 -17.56 -16.33 -21.48
CA GLN A 215 -16.35 -16.19 -22.29
C GLN A 215 -15.42 -17.41 -22.17
N LYS A 216 -15.20 -17.90 -20.94
CA LYS A 216 -14.35 -19.08 -20.71
C LYS A 216 -14.93 -20.32 -21.39
N LEU A 217 -16.24 -20.55 -21.28
CA LEU A 217 -16.93 -21.67 -21.94
C LEU A 217 -16.86 -21.56 -23.47
N ALA A 218 -17.08 -20.37 -24.04
CA ALA A 218 -16.96 -20.15 -25.47
C ALA A 218 -15.54 -20.43 -25.99
N LYS A 219 -14.51 -20.05 -25.23
CA LYS A 219 -13.12 -20.34 -25.55
C LYS A 219 -12.82 -21.84 -25.50
N LEU A 220 -13.32 -22.56 -24.50
CA LEU A 220 -13.18 -24.01 -24.40
C LEU A 220 -13.87 -24.74 -25.56
N ASN A 221 -15.11 -24.34 -25.89
CA ASN A 221 -15.86 -24.94 -27.00
C ASN A 221 -15.19 -24.70 -28.36
N SER A 222 -14.62 -23.52 -28.58
CA SER A 222 -13.88 -23.23 -29.82
C SER A 222 -12.53 -23.96 -29.90
N GLN A 223 -11.92 -24.30 -28.75
CA GLN A 223 -10.74 -25.15 -28.70
C GLN A 223 -11.09 -26.62 -29.00
N GLN A 224 -12.18 -27.14 -28.43
CA GLN A 224 -12.66 -28.50 -28.69
C GLN A 224 -12.96 -28.71 -30.19
N LYS A 225 -13.67 -27.77 -30.82
CA LYS A 225 -13.97 -27.79 -32.26
C LYS A 225 -12.74 -27.71 -33.19
N LYS A 226 -11.56 -27.37 -32.68
CA LYS A 226 -10.31 -27.35 -33.45
C LYS A 226 -9.51 -28.65 -33.33
N VAL A 227 -9.89 -29.50 -32.37
CA VAL A 227 -9.24 -30.78 -32.08
C VAL A 227 -10.04 -31.94 -32.71
N ASP A 228 -11.35 -31.77 -32.86
CA ASP A 228 -12.26 -32.65 -33.61
C ASP A 228 -12.22 -32.34 -35.12
#